data_AF-A0A387HS06-F1
#
_entry.id   AF-A0A387HS06-F1
#
_cell.length_a   1.000
_cell.length_b   1.000
_cell.length_c   1.000
_cell.angle_alpha   90.00
_cell.angle_beta   90.00
_cell.angle_gamma   90.00
#
_symmetry.space_group_name_H-M   'P 1'
#
loop_
_entity.id
_entity.type
_entity.pdbx_description
1 polymer ?
#
loop_
_entity_poly.entity_id
_entity_poly.type
_entity_poly.pdbx_seq_one_letter_code
_entity_poly.pdbx_strand_id
1 'polypeptide(L)'
;MPTPSASAAAVLPARAWIRWRKGRDLPISSAASGVEDADRRFLLYGLLPLWVVPGVADWWMHRRTRIEDTSGARESAVHALMMTEAGIPVAVGLLAKINPLVLSIMGGAAVAHGATALYDVSYATGKREVRPIEQHIHSFLEVLPLTAMAFTACLHPEAVRAALRGGPGAEDWKLLPKERPLPAGYLAVLAATIGVGVALPYAEEMKRCLGARRRRRGA
;
A
#
# COMPACT_ATOMS: atom_id res chain seq x y z
N MET A 1 52.67 -7.18 -15.11
CA MET A 1 51.75 -6.45 -14.22
C MET A 1 50.38 -6.37 -14.89
N PRO A 2 49.34 -7.03 -14.38
CA PRO A 2 47.99 -6.84 -14.88
C PRO A 2 47.33 -5.65 -14.14
N THR A 3 46.71 -4.76 -14.90
CA THR A 3 45.82 -3.70 -14.39
C THR A 3 44.50 -4.31 -13.90
N PRO A 4 43.91 -3.85 -12.79
CA PRO A 4 42.62 -4.35 -12.34
C PRO A 4 41.51 -3.78 -13.23
N SER A 5 40.74 -4.67 -13.85
CA SER A 5 39.47 -4.37 -14.50
C SER A 5 38.51 -3.73 -13.48
N ALA A 6 38.02 -2.53 -13.79
CA ALA A 6 37.08 -1.81 -12.97
C ALA A 6 35.75 -2.59 -12.87
N SER A 7 35.38 -2.84 -11.62
CA SER A 7 34.17 -3.52 -11.17
C SER A 7 32.90 -2.97 -11.85
N ALA A 8 32.13 -3.86 -12.47
CA ALA A 8 30.77 -3.59 -12.92
C ALA A 8 29.82 -3.49 -11.72
N ALA A 9 29.88 -2.38 -10.98
CA ALA A 9 29.03 -2.12 -9.84
C ALA A 9 27.63 -1.63 -10.28
N ALA A 10 26.63 -2.50 -10.19
CA ALA A 10 25.22 -2.20 -9.86
C ALA A 10 24.54 -0.90 -10.40
N VAL A 11 24.69 -0.52 -11.68
CA VAL A 11 23.93 0.59 -12.32
C VAL A 11 22.56 0.14 -12.89
N LEU A 12 22.24 -1.16 -12.82
CA LEU A 12 21.04 -1.75 -13.40
C LEU A 12 19.69 -1.18 -12.88
N PRO A 13 19.47 -0.99 -11.56
CA PRO A 13 18.15 -0.54 -11.07
C PRO A 13 17.82 0.89 -11.51
N ALA A 14 18.81 1.78 -11.55
CA ALA A 14 18.62 3.17 -11.98
C ALA A 14 18.22 3.27 -13.47
N ARG A 15 18.89 2.49 -14.34
CA ARG A 15 18.58 2.48 -15.78
C ARG A 15 17.21 1.87 -16.09
N ALA A 16 16.84 0.79 -15.40
CA ALA A 16 15.52 0.18 -15.54
C ALA A 16 14.40 1.14 -15.09
N TRP A 17 14.61 1.84 -13.98
CA TRP A 17 13.69 2.87 -13.46
C TRP A 17 13.52 4.05 -14.42
N ILE A 18 14.62 4.58 -14.97
CA ILE A 18 14.57 5.68 -15.95
C ILE A 18 13.78 5.25 -17.20
N ARG A 19 14.00 4.01 -17.68
CA ARG A 19 13.26 3.47 -18.83
C ARG A 19 11.78 3.28 -18.51
N TRP A 20 11.44 2.82 -17.30
CA TRP A 20 10.06 2.67 -16.85
C TRP A 20 9.32 4.00 -16.78
N ARG A 21 9.97 5.06 -16.29
CA ARG A 21 9.36 6.41 -16.17
C ARG A 21 9.55 7.29 -17.41
N LYS A 22 9.80 6.71 -18.58
CA LYS A 22 10.00 7.44 -19.84
C LYS A 22 8.68 8.08 -20.30
N GLY A 23 8.34 9.24 -19.74
CA GLY A 23 7.14 10.02 -20.04
C GLY A 23 7.26 11.43 -19.46
N ARG A 24 6.41 12.36 -19.92
CA ARG A 24 6.31 13.68 -19.28
C ARG A 24 5.52 13.53 -17.99
N ASP A 25 6.04 14.07 -16.89
CA ASP A 25 5.37 14.03 -15.59
C ASP A 25 3.96 14.63 -15.69
N LEU A 26 3.02 14.01 -14.98
CA LEU A 26 1.66 14.51 -14.87
C LEU A 26 1.68 15.90 -14.20
N PRO A 27 1.21 16.96 -14.87
CA PRO A 27 1.14 18.27 -14.24
C PRO A 27 0.08 18.24 -13.14
N ILE A 28 0.50 18.44 -11.90
CA ILE A 28 -0.41 18.60 -10.78
C ILE A 28 -0.74 20.09 -10.67
N SER A 29 -1.80 20.54 -11.37
CA SER A 29 -2.32 21.91 -11.26
C SER A 29 -2.80 22.18 -9.81
N SER A 30 -2.84 23.44 -9.38
CA SER A 30 -3.41 23.87 -8.09
C SER A 30 -4.89 24.29 -8.18
N ALA A 31 -5.39 24.68 -9.35
CA ALA A 31 -6.82 24.97 -9.58
C ALA A 31 -7.53 23.69 -10.06
N ALA A 32 -8.57 23.22 -9.36
CA ALA A 32 -9.31 22.03 -9.81
C ALA A 32 -10.21 22.44 -10.97
N SER A 33 -9.91 21.98 -12.19
CA SER A 33 -10.64 22.35 -13.40
C SER A 33 -11.83 21.44 -13.72
N GLY A 34 -12.03 20.35 -12.97
CA GLY A 34 -13.12 19.39 -13.19
C GLY A 34 -13.12 18.20 -12.21
N VAL A 35 -14.10 17.31 -12.37
CA VAL A 35 -14.34 16.16 -11.47
C VAL A 35 -13.16 15.18 -11.46
N GLU A 36 -12.56 14.89 -12.63
CA GLU A 36 -11.41 13.98 -12.69
C GLU A 36 -10.18 14.53 -11.94
N ASP A 37 -9.95 15.84 -12.00
CA ASP A 37 -8.85 16.47 -11.27
C ASP A 37 -9.12 16.46 -9.76
N ALA A 38 -10.37 16.66 -9.36
CA ALA A 38 -10.80 16.58 -7.98
C ALA A 38 -10.61 15.16 -7.42
N ASP A 39 -11.03 14.13 -8.16
CA ASP A 39 -10.86 12.72 -7.82
C ASP A 39 -9.36 12.37 -7.68
N ARG A 40 -8.53 12.69 -8.68
CA ARG A 40 -7.08 12.46 -8.61
C ARG A 40 -6.43 13.14 -7.40
N ARG A 41 -6.83 14.38 -7.08
CA ARG A 41 -6.33 15.07 -5.88
C ARG A 41 -6.83 14.44 -4.61
N PHE A 42 -8.08 14.00 -4.57
CA PHE A 42 -8.61 13.28 -3.43
C PHE A 42 -7.79 12.01 -3.19
N LEU A 43 -7.51 11.21 -4.22
CA LEU A 43 -6.64 10.03 -4.10
C LEU A 43 -5.24 10.40 -3.58
N LEU A 44 -4.58 11.39 -4.21
CA LEU A 44 -3.17 11.70 -3.94
C LEU A 44 -2.92 12.49 -2.65
N TYR A 45 -3.82 13.40 -2.30
CA TYR A 45 -3.64 14.36 -1.19
C TYR A 45 -4.67 14.20 -0.07
N GLY A 46 -5.79 13.50 -0.33
CA GLY A 46 -6.75 13.12 0.70
C GLY A 46 -6.48 11.71 1.19
N LEU A 47 -6.76 10.72 0.35
CA LEU A 47 -6.80 9.30 0.70
C LEU A 47 -5.43 8.73 1.12
N LEU A 48 -4.38 8.96 0.34
CA LEU A 48 -3.05 8.43 0.66
C LEU A 48 -2.49 8.97 1.99
N PRO A 49 -2.53 10.29 2.27
CA PRO A 49 -2.17 10.79 3.60
C PRO A 49 -3.10 10.29 4.71
N LEU A 50 -4.39 10.16 4.43
CA LEU A 50 -5.38 9.62 5.38
C LEU A 50 -5.13 8.15 5.72
N TRP A 51 -4.28 7.42 4.98
CA TRP A 51 -3.86 6.07 5.35
C TRP A 51 -2.83 6.06 6.48
N VAL A 52 -1.94 7.06 6.50
CA VAL A 52 -0.82 7.10 7.44
C VAL A 52 -1.29 7.42 8.85
N VAL A 53 -2.23 8.35 9.00
CA VAL A 53 -2.76 8.77 10.30
C VAL A 53 -3.38 7.60 11.11
N PRO A 54 -4.38 6.86 10.59
CA PRO A 54 -4.94 5.71 11.28
C PRO A 54 -3.92 4.58 11.43
N GLY A 55 -2.98 4.39 10.50
CA GLY A 55 -1.90 3.41 10.67
C GLY A 55 -0.98 3.72 11.86
N VAL A 56 -0.63 4.99 12.06
CA VAL A 56 0.11 5.42 13.26
C VAL A 56 -0.74 5.29 14.52
N ALA A 57 -2.03 5.65 14.43
CA ALA A 57 -2.95 5.55 15.57
C ALA A 57 -3.14 4.09 16.02
N ASP A 58 -3.23 3.17 15.07
CA ASP A 58 -3.31 1.72 15.28
C ASP A 58 -2.07 1.18 16.00
N TRP A 59 -0.88 1.45 15.45
CA TRP A 59 0.39 1.12 16.11
C TRP A 59 0.47 1.69 17.54
N TRP A 60 -0.01 2.92 17.75
CA TRP A 60 -0.03 3.54 19.06
C TRP A 60 -0.96 2.82 20.04
N MET A 61 -2.11 2.34 19.58
CA MET A 61 -3.00 1.49 20.38
C MET A 61 -2.31 0.18 20.75
N HIS A 62 -1.68 -0.51 19.80
CA HIS A 62 -0.93 -1.73 20.06
C HIS A 62 0.23 -1.53 21.05
N ARG A 63 0.88 -0.37 20.97
CA ARG A 63 1.89 0.04 21.94
C ARG A 63 1.30 0.18 23.34
N ARG A 64 0.16 0.86 23.47
CA ARG A 64 -0.52 1.07 24.77
C ARG A 64 -1.08 -0.22 25.36
N THR A 65 -1.62 -1.11 24.54
CA THR A 65 -2.20 -2.39 24.98
C THR A 65 -1.15 -3.48 25.17
N ARG A 66 0.12 -3.19 24.85
CA ARG A 66 1.25 -4.14 24.91
C ARG A 66 0.93 -5.42 24.14
N ILE A 67 0.63 -5.26 22.85
CA ILE A 67 0.29 -6.36 21.95
C ILE A 67 1.28 -7.54 22.04
N GLU A 68 2.56 -7.28 22.34
CA GLU A 68 3.60 -8.29 22.50
C GLU A 68 3.33 -9.29 23.64
N ASP A 69 2.53 -8.88 24.63
CA ASP A 69 2.20 -9.69 25.80
C ASP A 69 0.81 -10.33 25.76
N THR A 70 -0.04 -9.89 24.81
CA THR A 70 -1.40 -10.40 24.62
C THR A 70 -1.44 -11.40 23.45
N SER A 71 -1.73 -10.94 22.23
CA SER A 71 -1.86 -11.74 21.01
C SER A 71 -0.54 -11.92 20.25
N GLY A 72 0.41 -11.01 20.45
CA GLY A 72 1.82 -11.14 20.10
C GLY A 72 2.11 -11.16 18.60
N ALA A 73 3.18 -11.87 18.24
CA ALA A 73 3.74 -11.85 16.88
C ALA A 73 2.81 -12.39 15.79
N ARG A 74 1.74 -13.12 16.15
CA ARG A 74 0.78 -13.62 15.17
C ARG A 74 -0.15 -12.52 14.70
N GLU A 75 -0.72 -11.72 15.60
CA GLU A 75 -1.53 -10.54 15.23
C GLU A 75 -0.69 -9.55 14.43
N SER A 76 0.51 -9.24 14.91
CA SER A 76 1.43 -8.37 14.17
C SER A 76 1.75 -8.93 12.76
N ALA A 77 1.87 -10.25 12.57
CA ALA A 77 2.08 -10.83 11.23
C ALA A 77 0.85 -10.68 10.31
N VAL A 78 -0.37 -10.71 10.86
CA VAL A 78 -1.60 -10.43 10.11
C VAL A 78 -1.61 -8.97 9.66
N HIS A 79 -1.23 -8.03 10.53
CA HIS A 79 -1.08 -6.63 10.14
C HIS A 79 -0.05 -6.45 8.99
N ALA A 80 1.08 -7.17 9.01
CA ALA A 80 2.04 -7.22 7.87
C ALA A 80 1.38 -7.60 6.56
N LEU A 81 0.57 -8.67 6.61
CA LEU A 81 -0.13 -9.18 5.45
C LEU A 81 -1.09 -8.12 4.93
N MET A 82 -1.90 -7.51 5.80
CA MET A 82 -2.83 -6.44 5.43
C MET A 82 -2.14 -5.23 4.81
N MET A 83 -1.00 -4.79 5.34
CA MET A 83 -0.20 -3.72 4.72
C MET A 83 0.34 -4.13 3.35
N THR A 84 0.67 -5.40 3.14
CA THR A 84 1.16 -5.89 1.85
C THR A 84 0.01 -5.96 0.83
N GLU A 85 -1.14 -6.47 1.26
CA GLU A 85 -2.38 -6.52 0.48
C GLU A 85 -2.85 -5.12 0.07
N ALA A 86 -2.62 -4.10 0.90
CA ALA A 86 -2.89 -2.70 0.56
C ALA A 86 -1.76 -2.04 -0.25
N GLY A 87 -0.51 -2.25 0.14
CA GLY A 87 0.65 -1.56 -0.41
C GLY A 87 0.99 -1.95 -1.84
N ILE A 88 0.85 -3.24 -2.18
CA ILE A 88 1.06 -3.74 -3.55
C ILE A 88 0.12 -3.05 -4.56
N PRO A 89 -1.22 -3.09 -4.42
CA PRO A 89 -2.12 -2.46 -5.37
C PRO A 89 -1.94 -0.94 -5.42
N VAL A 90 -1.62 -0.28 -4.30
CA VAL A 90 -1.26 1.15 -4.31
C VAL A 90 0.00 1.40 -5.14
N ALA A 91 1.07 0.65 -4.92
CA ALA A 91 2.32 0.80 -5.69
C ALA A 91 2.09 0.52 -7.18
N VAL A 92 1.37 -0.55 -7.52
CA VAL A 92 1.01 -0.86 -8.91
C VAL A 92 0.16 0.25 -9.52
N GLY A 93 -0.85 0.74 -8.81
CA GLY A 93 -1.72 1.84 -9.25
C GLY A 93 -0.96 3.17 -9.46
N LEU A 94 0.06 3.45 -8.65
CA LEU A 94 0.89 4.66 -8.77
C LEU A 94 1.93 4.56 -9.90
N LEU A 95 2.43 3.36 -10.20
CA LEU A 95 3.58 3.16 -11.09
C LEU A 95 3.23 2.61 -12.47
N ALA A 96 2.14 1.85 -12.59
CA ALA A 96 1.71 1.20 -13.82
C ALA A 96 0.52 1.93 -14.46
N LYS A 97 0.35 1.74 -15.78
CA LYS A 97 -0.85 2.12 -16.51
C LYS A 97 -2.04 1.37 -15.92
N ILE A 98 -3.12 2.08 -15.62
CA ILE A 98 -4.35 1.44 -15.16
C ILE A 98 -5.02 0.78 -16.37
N ASN A 99 -5.00 -0.54 -16.40
CA ASN A 99 -5.62 -1.42 -17.39
C ASN A 99 -6.35 -2.57 -16.67
N PRO A 100 -7.02 -3.49 -17.39
CA PRO A 100 -7.70 -4.62 -16.77
C PRO A 100 -6.86 -5.40 -15.75
N LEU A 101 -5.61 -5.73 -16.06
CA LEU A 101 -4.71 -6.39 -15.11
C LEU A 101 -4.58 -5.63 -13.79
N VAL A 102 -4.28 -4.34 -13.87
CA VAL A 102 -4.08 -3.51 -12.67
C VAL A 102 -5.37 -3.40 -11.86
N LEU A 103 -6.53 -3.20 -12.52
CA LEU A 103 -7.82 -3.17 -11.81
C LEU A 103 -8.17 -4.52 -11.19
N SER A 104 -7.87 -5.64 -11.85
CA SER A 104 -8.04 -6.98 -11.28
C SER A 104 -7.14 -7.22 -10.07
N ILE A 105 -5.88 -6.74 -10.10
CA ILE A 105 -4.98 -6.78 -8.95
C ILE A 105 -5.57 -5.96 -7.79
N MET A 106 -6.01 -4.73 -8.05
CA MET A 106 -6.60 -3.86 -7.03
C MET A 106 -7.88 -4.46 -6.43
N GLY A 107 -8.77 -4.99 -7.28
CA GLY A 107 -10.02 -5.62 -6.84
C GLY A 107 -9.78 -6.91 -6.05
N GLY A 108 -8.92 -7.79 -6.55
CA GLY A 108 -8.54 -9.03 -5.86
C GLY A 108 -7.87 -8.76 -4.51
N ALA A 109 -6.97 -7.76 -4.47
CA ALA A 109 -6.33 -7.34 -3.23
C ALA A 109 -7.32 -6.71 -2.24
N ALA A 110 -8.30 -5.92 -2.69
CA ALA A 110 -9.33 -5.38 -1.80
C ALA A 110 -10.20 -6.49 -1.18
N VAL A 111 -10.56 -7.52 -1.94
CA VAL A 111 -11.30 -8.69 -1.42
C VAL A 111 -10.44 -9.48 -0.44
N ALA A 112 -9.19 -9.76 -0.78
CA ALA A 112 -8.26 -10.45 0.12
C ALA A 112 -8.07 -9.66 1.42
N HIS A 113 -7.86 -8.34 1.32
CA HIS A 113 -7.72 -7.47 2.46
C HIS A 113 -8.96 -7.48 3.36
N GLY A 114 -10.16 -7.44 2.80
CA GLY A 114 -11.40 -7.55 3.59
C GLY A 114 -11.52 -8.90 4.31
N ALA A 115 -11.13 -10.00 3.65
CA ALA A 115 -11.10 -11.31 4.30
C ALA A 115 -10.06 -11.38 5.44
N THR A 116 -8.87 -10.81 5.23
CA THR A 116 -7.81 -10.74 6.23
C THR A 116 -8.20 -9.82 7.39
N ALA A 117 -8.90 -8.71 7.15
CA ALA A 117 -9.43 -7.82 8.19
C ALA A 117 -10.48 -8.53 9.07
N LEU A 118 -11.40 -9.28 8.45
CA LEU A 118 -12.37 -10.10 9.18
C LEU A 118 -11.67 -11.17 10.04
N TYR A 119 -10.63 -11.79 9.50
CA TYR A 119 -9.80 -12.74 10.26
C TYR A 119 -9.10 -12.06 11.43
N ASP A 120 -8.51 -10.89 11.22
CA ASP A 120 -7.79 -10.13 12.24
C ASP A 120 -8.68 -9.80 13.44
N VAL A 121 -9.85 -9.19 13.20
CA VAL A 121 -10.82 -8.86 14.25
C VAL A 121 -11.28 -10.12 14.98
N SER A 122 -11.56 -11.21 14.26
CA SER A 122 -11.94 -12.49 14.85
C SER A 122 -10.83 -13.09 15.72
N TYR A 123 -9.57 -12.92 15.32
CA TYR A 123 -8.41 -13.40 16.05
C TYR A 123 -8.13 -12.56 17.30
N ALA A 124 -8.11 -11.23 17.16
CA ALA A 124 -7.79 -10.28 18.22
C ALA A 124 -8.82 -10.32 19.35
N THR A 125 -10.11 -10.29 19.02
CA THR A 125 -11.20 -10.33 20.02
C THR A 125 -11.26 -11.64 20.82
N GLY A 126 -10.76 -12.73 20.25
CA GLY A 126 -10.59 -14.01 20.95
C GLY A 126 -9.35 -14.08 21.88
N LYS A 127 -8.50 -13.04 21.90
CA LYS A 127 -7.22 -13.04 22.62
C LYS A 127 -7.02 -11.85 23.56
N ARG A 128 -7.68 -10.72 23.29
CA ARG A 128 -7.56 -9.51 24.08
C ARG A 128 -8.82 -8.67 23.95
N GLU A 129 -8.97 -7.71 24.85
CA GLU A 129 -9.94 -6.64 24.66
C GLU A 129 -9.50 -5.75 23.47
N VAL A 130 -10.41 -5.54 22.53
CA VAL A 130 -10.28 -4.57 21.42
C VAL A 130 -11.21 -3.42 21.73
N ARG A 131 -10.66 -2.22 21.93
CA ARG A 131 -11.46 -1.07 22.40
C ARG A 131 -12.28 -0.49 21.24
N PRO A 132 -13.43 0.16 21.51
CA PRO A 132 -14.25 0.76 20.43
C PRO A 132 -13.49 1.73 19.53
N ILE A 133 -12.57 2.52 20.10
CA ILE A 133 -11.73 3.44 19.32
C ILE A 133 -10.75 2.70 18.39
N GLU A 134 -10.22 1.57 18.84
CA GLU A 134 -9.33 0.72 18.06
C GLU A 134 -10.10 0.07 16.91
N GLN A 135 -11.29 -0.46 17.19
CA GLN A 135 -12.18 -0.99 16.16
C GLN A 135 -12.56 0.08 15.13
N HIS A 136 -12.80 1.33 15.55
CA HIS A 136 -13.11 2.41 14.62
C HIS A 136 -11.92 2.77 13.72
N ILE A 137 -10.70 2.76 14.25
CA ILE A 137 -9.46 2.92 13.48
C ILE A 137 -9.32 1.79 12.46
N HIS A 138 -9.57 0.54 12.86
CA HIS A 138 -9.55 -0.63 11.99
C HIS A 138 -10.58 -0.52 10.87
N SER A 139 -11.81 -0.12 11.17
CA SER A 139 -12.84 0.08 10.14
C SER A 139 -12.45 1.14 9.11
N PHE A 140 -11.72 2.19 9.51
CA PHE A 140 -11.13 3.12 8.54
C PHE A 140 -10.09 2.43 7.68
N LEU A 141 -9.13 1.73 8.28
CA LEU A 141 -8.06 1.04 7.54
C LEU A 141 -8.61 -0.01 6.56
N GLU A 142 -9.67 -0.72 6.95
CA GLU A 142 -10.34 -1.75 6.15
C GLU A 142 -10.98 -1.18 4.88
N VAL A 143 -11.62 -0.01 4.95
CA VAL A 143 -12.37 0.55 3.79
C VAL A 143 -11.50 1.30 2.79
N LEU A 144 -10.28 1.71 3.19
CA LEU A 144 -9.39 2.52 2.33
C LEU A 144 -8.96 1.80 1.04
N PRO A 145 -8.55 0.51 1.02
CA PRO A 145 -8.25 -0.22 -0.21
C PRO A 145 -9.42 -0.25 -1.19
N LEU A 146 -10.63 -0.50 -0.69
CA LEU A 146 -11.84 -0.54 -1.51
C LEU A 146 -12.15 0.85 -2.07
N THR A 147 -11.97 1.91 -1.27
CA THR A 147 -12.15 3.29 -1.69
C THR A 147 -11.14 3.67 -2.77
N ALA A 148 -9.86 3.34 -2.60
CA ALA A 148 -8.82 3.58 -3.61
C ALA A 148 -9.15 2.86 -4.93
N MET A 149 -9.61 1.61 -4.85
CA MET A 149 -10.04 0.84 -6.02
C MET A 149 -11.26 1.49 -6.70
N ALA A 150 -12.28 1.88 -5.95
CA ALA A 150 -13.50 2.46 -6.49
C ALA A 150 -13.25 3.76 -7.25
N PHE A 151 -12.52 4.71 -6.65
CA PHE A 151 -12.18 5.98 -7.29
C PHE A 151 -11.25 5.77 -8.50
N THR A 152 -10.29 4.84 -8.41
CA THR A 152 -9.48 4.45 -9.57
C THR A 152 -10.34 3.85 -10.70
N ALA A 153 -11.34 3.04 -10.39
CA ALA A 153 -12.26 2.49 -11.38
C ALA A 153 -13.11 3.59 -12.04
N CYS A 154 -13.59 4.58 -11.27
CA CYS A 154 -14.30 5.75 -11.78
C CYS A 154 -13.46 6.58 -12.75
N LEU A 155 -12.15 6.74 -12.48
CA LEU A 155 -11.21 7.41 -13.39
C LEU A 155 -10.88 6.60 -14.65
N HIS A 156 -11.18 5.30 -14.67
CA HIS A 156 -10.77 4.39 -15.74
C HIS A 156 -11.92 3.49 -16.24
N PRO A 157 -13.05 4.06 -16.70
CA PRO A 157 -14.24 3.29 -17.08
C PRO A 157 -13.98 2.33 -18.25
N GLU A 158 -13.09 2.68 -19.19
CA GLU A 158 -12.72 1.77 -20.28
C GLU A 158 -11.99 0.52 -19.80
N ALA A 159 -11.09 0.67 -18.82
CA ALA A 159 -10.38 -0.46 -18.24
C ALA A 159 -11.35 -1.36 -17.45
N VAL A 160 -12.35 -0.78 -16.77
CA VAL A 160 -13.43 -1.54 -16.13
C VAL A 160 -14.22 -2.34 -17.18
N ARG A 161 -14.66 -1.69 -18.26
CA ARG A 161 -15.40 -2.35 -19.34
C ARG A 161 -14.60 -3.47 -19.99
N ALA A 162 -13.31 -3.25 -20.23
CA ALA A 162 -12.42 -4.24 -20.79
C ALA A 162 -12.24 -5.43 -19.82
N ALA A 163 -12.01 -5.19 -18.53
CA ALA A 163 -11.89 -6.24 -17.52
C ALA A 163 -13.14 -7.13 -17.46
N LEU A 164 -14.34 -6.53 -17.48
CA LEU A 164 -15.61 -7.28 -17.48
C LEU A 164 -15.86 -8.07 -18.77
N ARG A 165 -15.21 -7.71 -19.88
CA ARG A 165 -15.30 -8.40 -21.18
C ARG A 165 -14.14 -9.34 -21.44
N GLY A 166 -13.31 -9.64 -20.44
CA GLY A 166 -12.16 -10.54 -20.56
C GLY A 166 -10.91 -9.92 -21.16
N GLY A 167 -10.86 -8.59 -21.32
CA GLY A 167 -9.70 -7.83 -21.79
C GLY A 167 -9.25 -8.24 -23.20
N PRO A 168 -10.04 -7.97 -24.25
CA PRO A 168 -9.71 -8.38 -25.63
C PRO A 168 -8.54 -7.59 -26.24
N GLY A 169 -8.10 -6.51 -25.60
CA GLY A 169 -7.00 -5.67 -26.07
C GLY A 169 -5.64 -6.33 -25.85
N ALA A 170 -4.72 -6.11 -26.79
CA ALA A 170 -3.36 -6.67 -26.75
C ALA A 170 -2.55 -6.25 -25.50
N GLU A 171 -2.95 -5.17 -24.83
CA GLU A 171 -2.26 -4.57 -23.69
C GLU A 171 -3.00 -4.74 -22.35
N ASP A 172 -4.17 -5.39 -22.36
CA ASP A 172 -5.07 -5.42 -21.20
C ASP A 172 -4.50 -6.22 -20.03
N TRP A 173 -3.72 -7.25 -20.34
CA TRP A 173 -3.16 -8.21 -19.38
C TRP A 173 -1.64 -8.07 -19.20
N LYS A 174 -1.11 -6.86 -19.43
CA LYS A 174 0.33 -6.56 -19.32
C LYS A 174 0.60 -5.50 -18.27
N LEU A 175 1.71 -5.62 -17.54
CA LEU A 175 2.17 -4.54 -16.67
C LEU A 175 2.94 -3.52 -17.50
N LEU A 176 2.38 -2.32 -17.66
CA LEU A 176 2.92 -1.28 -18.54
C LEU A 176 3.21 0.00 -17.75
N PRO A 177 4.21 0.80 -18.15
CA PRO A 177 4.46 2.08 -17.52
C PRO A 177 3.34 3.10 -17.82
N LYS A 178 3.14 4.07 -16.91
CA LYS A 178 2.22 5.19 -17.15
C LYS A 178 2.73 6.07 -18.30
N GLU A 179 1.81 6.49 -19.16
CA GLU A 179 2.09 7.48 -20.22
C GLU A 179 2.48 8.85 -19.63
N ARG A 180 1.83 9.21 -18.51
CA ARG A 180 2.15 10.39 -17.68
C ARG A 180 2.42 9.94 -16.24
N PRO A 181 3.68 9.62 -15.89
CA PRO A 181 4.03 9.21 -14.53
C PRO A 181 3.83 10.37 -13.53
N LEU A 182 3.65 10.04 -12.26
CA LEU A 182 3.67 11.06 -11.21
C LEU A 182 5.07 11.68 -11.08
N PRO A 183 5.17 12.95 -10.64
CA PRO A 183 6.45 13.60 -10.40
C PRO A 183 7.35 12.80 -9.45
N ALA A 184 8.63 12.73 -9.77
CA ALA A 184 9.61 11.95 -9.01
C ALA A 184 9.67 12.38 -7.53
N GLY A 185 9.65 13.70 -7.30
CA GLY A 185 9.68 14.29 -5.96
C GLY A 185 8.44 13.93 -5.15
N TYR A 186 7.25 13.90 -5.77
CA TYR A 186 6.03 13.47 -5.09
C TYR A 186 6.12 12.01 -4.64
N LEU A 187 6.57 11.11 -5.53
CA LEU A 187 6.76 9.70 -5.18
C LEU A 187 7.80 9.51 -4.07
N ALA A 188 8.88 10.29 -4.09
CA ALA A 188 9.92 10.24 -3.06
C ALA A 188 9.40 10.70 -1.69
N VAL A 189 8.65 11.81 -1.65
CA VAL A 189 8.01 12.30 -0.43
C VAL A 189 7.00 11.27 0.09
N LEU A 190 6.13 10.75 -0.77
CA LEU A 190 5.15 9.73 -0.39
C LEU A 190 5.84 8.46 0.16
N ALA A 191 6.89 7.98 -0.51
CA ALA A 191 7.66 6.83 -0.05
C ALA A 191 8.31 7.09 1.33
N ALA A 192 8.84 8.30 1.57
CA ALA A 192 9.37 8.69 2.86
C ALA A 192 8.26 8.74 3.93
N THR A 193 7.09 9.30 3.61
CA THR A 193 5.94 9.35 4.53
C THR A 193 5.46 7.95 4.89
N ILE A 194 5.34 7.04 3.93
CA ILE A 194 4.98 5.62 4.19
C ILE A 194 6.09 4.93 4.99
N GLY A 195 7.36 5.16 4.65
CA GLY A 195 8.49 4.58 5.36
C GLY A 195 8.51 4.96 6.84
N VAL A 196 8.33 6.24 7.14
CA VAL A 196 8.36 6.76 8.52
C VAL A 196 7.05 6.50 9.27
N GLY A 197 5.91 6.64 8.61
CA GLY A 197 4.59 6.58 9.24
C GLY A 197 3.93 5.21 9.25
N VAL A 198 4.42 4.25 8.47
CA VAL A 198 3.83 2.91 8.38
C VAL A 198 4.89 1.83 8.60
N ALA A 199 5.94 1.80 7.76
CA ALA A 199 6.91 0.72 7.79
C ALA A 199 7.72 0.69 9.09
N LEU A 200 8.16 1.86 9.59
CA LEU A 200 8.94 1.96 10.82
C LEU A 200 8.12 1.60 12.08
N PRO A 201 6.91 2.15 12.31
CA PRO A 201 6.05 1.75 13.42
C PRO A 201 5.79 0.24 13.44
N TYR A 202 5.47 -0.32 12.28
CA TYR A 202 5.23 -1.75 12.17
C TYR A 202 6.48 -2.61 12.47
N ALA A 203 7.64 -2.22 11.93
CA ALA A 203 8.89 -2.92 12.22
C ALA A 203 9.24 -2.89 13.72
N GLU A 204 8.91 -1.78 14.40
CA GLU A 204 9.05 -1.64 15.85
C GLU A 204 8.14 -2.61 16.62
N GLU A 205 6.86 -2.69 16.24
CA GLU A 205 5.89 -3.61 16.83
C GLU A 205 6.31 -5.07 16.64
N MET A 206 6.61 -5.47 15.41
CA MET A 206 7.04 -6.83 15.09
C MET A 206 8.31 -7.19 15.88
N LYS A 207 9.28 -6.27 16.02
CA LYS A 207 10.48 -6.48 16.84
C LYS A 207 10.13 -6.71 18.32
N ARG A 208 9.21 -5.94 18.89
CA ARG A 208 8.72 -6.11 20.28
C ARG A 208 8.07 -7.48 20.47
N CYS A 209 7.15 -7.84 19.58
CA CYS A 209 6.46 -9.13 19.58
C CYS A 209 7.41 -10.33 19.46
N LEU A 210 8.38 -10.28 18.55
CA LEU A 210 9.40 -11.33 18.40
C LEU A 210 10.33 -11.39 19.62
N GLY A 211 10.65 -10.25 20.22
CA GLY A 211 11.41 -10.17 21.47
C GLY A 211 10.70 -10.85 22.64
N ALA A 212 9.41 -10.54 22.85
CA ALA A 212 8.59 -11.16 23.89
C ALA A 212 8.45 -12.68 23.67
N ARG A 213 8.20 -13.11 22.43
CA ARG A 213 8.14 -14.54 22.07
C ARG A 213 9.43 -15.29 22.37
N ARG A 214 10.59 -14.68 22.13
CA ARG A 214 11.90 -15.28 22.46
C ARG A 214 12.10 -15.42 23.97
N ARG A 215 11.76 -14.38 24.75
CA ARG A 215 11.86 -14.43 26.22
C ARG A 215 11.01 -15.55 26.83
N ARG A 216 9.78 -15.74 26.32
CA ARG A 216 8.87 -16.80 26.79
C ARG A 216 9.30 -18.22 26.41
N ARG A 217 10.16 -18.39 25.39
CA ARG A 217 10.69 -19.70 24.97
C ARG A 217 11.98 -20.10 25.70
N GLY A 218 12.68 -19.13 26.28
CA GLY A 218 13.92 -19.34 27.04
C GLY A 218 13.73 -19.33 28.55
N ALA A 219 12.52 -19.06 29.03
CA ALA A 219 12.07 -19.26 30.41
C ALA A 219 11.34 -20.60 30.51
#